data_AF-A0A968NXH3-F1
#
_entry.id   AF-A0A968NXH3-F1
#
_cell.length_a   1.000
_cell.length_b   1.000
_cell.length_c   1.000
_cell.angle_alpha   90.00
_cell.angle_beta   90.00
_cell.angle_gamma   90.00
#
_symmetry.space_group_name_H-M   'P 1'
#
loop_
_entity.id
_entity.type
_entity.pdbx_description
1 polymer ?
#
loop_
_entity_poly.entity_id
_entity_poly.type
_entity_poly.pdbx_seq_one_letter_code
_entity_poly.pdbx_strand_id
1 'polypeptide(L)'
;IRRSRLDSRRSARSAIWVDRAPFDLLTTAKRKYTAKYLKEATAMINAVRRASHYDPEAAAQALLNHTDAKSLVNSIAPEVEQLRSSRLEVKRELDEARKAAPVFSGQVALVRMHSPCQIHPLIAQSWRTRLPKYIVIAANTGYLPNRVNFSARSNSANVLEFLRAQTISEGEGNFGNGHDQASGGSLPVDRWNELLAKLGFSEEVL
;
A
#
# COMPACT_ATOMS: atom_id res chain seq x y z
N ILE A 1 17.24 -37.67 -28.30
CA ILE A 1 16.47 -36.53 -28.87
C ILE A 1 15.76 -35.83 -27.72
N ARG A 2 16.18 -34.61 -27.38
CA ARG A 2 15.91 -33.91 -26.11
C ARG A 2 14.47 -33.40 -26.00
N ARG A 3 13.82 -33.65 -24.86
CA ARG A 3 12.59 -32.97 -24.40
C ARG A 3 12.95 -31.54 -23.96
N SER A 4 12.37 -30.53 -24.60
CA SER A 4 12.47 -29.13 -24.13
C SER A 4 11.34 -28.83 -23.14
N ARG A 5 11.68 -28.87 -21.85
CA ARG A 5 10.96 -28.12 -20.81
C ARG A 5 11.31 -26.64 -21.00
N LEU A 6 10.34 -25.83 -21.41
CA LEU A 6 10.43 -24.37 -21.28
C LEU A 6 9.82 -23.98 -19.94
N ASP A 7 10.70 -23.86 -18.96
CA ASP A 7 10.51 -23.04 -17.77
C ASP A 7 10.50 -21.56 -18.19
N SER A 8 9.54 -20.78 -17.70
CA SER A 8 9.85 -19.45 -17.17
C SER A 8 8.61 -18.81 -16.56
N ARG A 9 8.54 -18.99 -15.24
CA ARG A 9 7.88 -18.13 -14.26
C ARG A 9 7.84 -16.66 -14.72
N ARG A 10 6.69 -16.20 -15.25
CA ARG A 10 6.40 -14.77 -15.39
C ARG A 10 5.88 -14.22 -14.06
N SER A 11 6.83 -13.79 -13.25
CA SER A 11 6.76 -12.72 -12.24
C SER A 11 5.44 -11.95 -12.21
N ALA A 12 4.56 -12.30 -11.26
CA ALA A 12 3.38 -11.52 -10.92
C ALA A 12 3.81 -10.24 -10.17
N ARG A 13 4.23 -9.22 -10.93
CA ARG A 13 4.49 -7.88 -10.39
C ARG A 13 3.19 -7.07 -10.40
N SER A 14 2.82 -6.65 -9.20
CA SER A 14 1.69 -5.79 -8.83
C SER A 14 1.75 -4.40 -9.47
N ALA A 15 1.29 -4.27 -10.73
CA ALA A 15 1.16 -3.01 -11.46
C ALA A 15 -0.17 -2.92 -12.26
N ILE A 16 -1.25 -3.53 -11.76
CA ILE A 16 -2.34 -4.00 -12.64
C ILE A 16 -3.39 -2.92 -13.01
N TRP A 17 -3.43 -1.75 -12.37
CA TRP A 17 -4.47 -0.74 -12.71
C TRP A 17 -4.03 0.31 -13.72
N VAL A 18 -2.77 0.79 -13.68
CA VAL A 18 -2.28 1.82 -14.62
C VAL A 18 -1.82 1.21 -15.95
N ASP A 19 -1.31 -0.02 -15.94
CA ASP A 19 -0.80 -0.66 -17.17
C ASP A 19 -1.90 -1.26 -18.05
N ARG A 20 -3.16 -1.30 -17.59
CA ARG A 20 -4.33 -1.83 -18.34
C ARG A 20 -5.44 -0.81 -18.57
N ALA A 21 -5.19 0.47 -18.30
CA ALA A 21 -6.23 1.47 -18.47
C ALA A 21 -6.61 1.57 -19.97
N PRO A 22 -7.91 1.61 -20.32
CA PRO A 22 -8.38 1.43 -21.70
C PRO A 22 -8.20 2.67 -22.58
N PHE A 23 -7.34 3.61 -22.18
CA PHE A 23 -7.15 4.86 -22.91
C PHE A 23 -5.77 4.92 -23.58
N ASP A 24 -5.78 5.08 -24.90
CA ASP A 24 -4.60 5.14 -25.77
C ASP A 24 -3.58 6.22 -25.38
N LEU A 25 -4.04 7.24 -24.65
CA LEU A 25 -3.20 8.31 -24.12
C LEU A 25 -2.07 7.77 -23.23
N LEU A 26 -2.28 6.71 -22.42
CA LEU A 26 -1.18 6.14 -21.62
C LEU A 26 -0.14 5.44 -22.47
N THR A 27 -0.58 4.70 -23.49
CA THR A 27 0.32 4.02 -24.41
C THR A 27 1.18 5.05 -25.15
N THR A 28 0.56 6.14 -25.60
CA THR A 28 1.22 7.27 -26.24
C THR A 28 2.20 7.98 -25.30
N ALA A 29 1.77 8.29 -24.08
CA ALA A 29 2.61 8.92 -23.05
C ALA A 29 3.81 8.06 -22.68
N LYS A 30 3.65 6.74 -22.53
CA LYS A 30 4.74 5.80 -22.25
C LYS A 30 5.78 5.75 -23.37
N ARG A 31 5.35 5.83 -24.62
CA ARG A 31 6.25 5.93 -25.78
C ARG A 31 6.99 7.25 -25.80
N LYS A 32 6.30 8.37 -25.59
CA LYS A 32 6.86 9.72 -25.66
C LYS A 32 7.80 10.05 -24.48
N TYR A 33 7.35 9.79 -23.26
CA TYR A 33 8.03 10.21 -22.02
C TYR A 33 8.81 9.08 -21.33
N THR A 34 8.83 7.89 -21.92
CA THR A 34 9.44 6.66 -21.39
C THR A 34 8.79 6.16 -20.10
N ALA A 35 8.34 4.91 -20.10
CA ALA A 35 7.72 4.26 -18.94
C ALA A 35 8.58 4.32 -17.66
N LYS A 36 9.91 4.35 -17.79
CA LYS A 36 10.86 4.53 -16.67
C LYS A 36 10.60 5.82 -15.90
N TYR A 37 10.60 6.97 -16.58
CA TYR A 37 10.45 8.28 -15.93
C TYR A 37 9.03 8.47 -15.39
N LEU A 38 8.00 8.02 -16.10
CA LEU A 38 6.63 8.06 -15.60
C LEU A 38 6.46 7.26 -14.29
N LYS A 39 7.04 6.05 -14.23
CA LYS A 39 7.00 5.21 -13.02
C LYS A 39 7.77 5.85 -11.87
N GLU A 40 8.93 6.41 -12.15
CA GLU A 40 9.75 7.07 -11.12
C GLU A 40 9.07 8.32 -10.58
N ALA A 41 8.61 9.22 -11.44
CA ALA A 41 7.88 10.43 -11.06
C ALA A 41 6.63 10.10 -10.24
N THR A 42 5.81 9.14 -10.71
CA THR A 42 4.62 8.67 -9.98
C THR A 42 4.99 8.20 -8.57
N ALA A 43 6.11 7.49 -8.44
CA ALA A 43 6.50 6.90 -7.18
C ALA A 43 7.20 7.89 -6.24
N MET A 44 7.82 8.96 -6.77
CA MET A 44 8.28 10.14 -6.02
C MET A 44 7.09 10.97 -5.50
N ILE A 45 6.14 11.32 -6.37
CA ILE A 45 4.94 12.09 -6.02
C ILE A 45 4.10 11.36 -4.96
N ASN A 46 3.89 10.06 -5.10
CA ASN A 46 3.14 9.30 -4.11
C ASN A 46 3.89 9.07 -2.79
N ALA A 47 5.20 9.30 -2.76
CA ALA A 47 5.99 9.08 -1.55
C ALA A 47 5.71 10.14 -0.48
N VAL A 48 5.53 11.41 -0.84
CA VAL A 48 5.27 12.47 0.17
C VAL A 48 3.97 12.29 0.93
N ARG A 49 2.96 11.66 0.32
CA ARG A 49 1.72 11.29 1.03
C ARG A 49 1.95 10.13 2.02
N ARG A 50 2.98 9.31 1.80
CA ARG A 50 3.26 8.09 2.56
C ARG A 50 4.38 8.25 3.57
N ALA A 51 5.27 9.22 3.38
CA ALA A 51 6.35 9.55 4.28
C ALA A 51 5.82 9.88 5.67
N SER A 52 6.71 9.85 6.66
CA SER A 52 6.36 10.25 8.02
C SER A 52 5.96 11.73 8.09
N HIS A 53 6.63 12.55 7.29
CA HIS A 53 6.31 13.96 7.09
C HIS A 53 5.34 14.13 5.92
N TYR A 54 4.13 14.61 6.22
CA TYR A 54 3.11 14.88 5.22
C TYR A 54 3.35 16.24 4.55
N ASP A 55 3.81 16.23 3.30
CA ASP A 55 4.08 17.42 2.49
C ASP A 55 3.51 17.26 1.07
N PRO A 56 2.19 17.45 0.87
CA PRO A 56 1.59 17.39 -0.45
C PRO A 56 1.97 18.59 -1.34
N GLU A 57 2.46 19.69 -0.74
CA GLU A 57 2.79 20.91 -1.47
C GLU A 57 4.03 20.71 -2.34
N ALA A 58 5.07 20.04 -1.83
CA ALA A 58 6.24 19.68 -2.63
C ALA A 58 5.87 18.88 -3.90
N ALA A 59 4.90 17.96 -3.80
CA ALA A 59 4.40 17.23 -4.96
C ALA A 59 3.63 18.12 -5.95
N ALA A 60 2.83 19.07 -5.45
CA ALA A 60 2.11 20.01 -6.30
C ALA A 60 3.08 20.96 -7.03
N GLN A 61 4.06 21.52 -6.33
CA GLN A 61 5.09 22.39 -6.92
C GLN A 61 5.90 21.65 -7.99
N ALA A 62 6.35 20.42 -7.73
CA ALA A 62 7.07 19.61 -8.72
C ALA A 62 6.22 19.29 -9.97
N LEU A 63 4.90 19.17 -9.84
CA LEU A 63 4.01 18.97 -10.98
C LEU A 63 3.77 20.26 -11.79
N LEU A 64 3.80 21.42 -11.15
CA LEU A 64 3.60 22.72 -11.81
C LEU A 64 4.87 23.25 -12.48
N ASN A 65 6.04 22.98 -11.89
CA ASN A 65 7.32 23.54 -12.34
C ASN A 65 8.00 22.72 -13.44
N HIS A 66 7.53 21.49 -13.72
CA HIS A 66 8.17 20.58 -14.65
C HIS A 66 7.21 20.14 -15.75
N THR A 67 7.63 20.35 -17.00
CA THR A 67 6.80 20.10 -18.19
C THR A 67 6.65 18.62 -18.53
N ASP A 68 7.50 17.75 -17.98
CA ASP A 68 7.42 16.31 -18.19
C ASP A 68 8.09 15.50 -17.05
N ALA A 69 7.84 14.20 -17.03
CA ALA A 69 8.36 13.31 -15.99
C ALA A 69 9.89 13.19 -16.00
N LYS A 70 10.55 13.40 -17.16
CA LYS A 70 12.01 13.30 -17.26
C LYS A 70 12.65 14.55 -16.65
N SER A 71 12.12 15.74 -16.92
CA SER A 71 12.60 16.97 -16.33
C SER A 71 12.40 16.98 -14.81
N LEU A 72 11.24 16.51 -14.32
CA LEU A 72 10.99 16.33 -12.88
C LEU A 72 12.02 15.39 -12.24
N VAL A 73 12.14 14.15 -12.73
CA VAL A 73 12.99 13.13 -12.10
C VAL A 73 14.48 13.54 -12.07
N ASN A 74 14.95 14.30 -13.05
CA ASN A 74 16.34 14.74 -13.13
C ASN A 74 16.60 16.11 -12.49
N SER A 75 15.57 16.79 -11.97
CA SER A 75 15.71 18.14 -11.43
C SER A 75 16.41 18.16 -10.07
N ILE A 76 17.21 19.18 -9.80
CA ILE A 76 17.84 19.43 -8.49
C ILE A 76 17.09 20.47 -7.65
N ALA A 77 15.86 20.80 -8.04
CA ALA A 77 15.04 21.77 -7.31
C ALA A 77 14.69 21.26 -5.90
N PRO A 78 14.57 22.14 -4.89
CA PRO A 78 14.34 21.74 -3.51
C PRO A 78 13.12 20.84 -3.31
N GLU A 79 12.01 21.13 -3.98
CA GLU A 79 10.78 20.33 -3.91
C GLU A 79 11.00 18.90 -4.44
N VAL A 80 11.84 18.73 -5.47
CA VAL A 80 12.14 17.43 -6.05
C VAL A 80 13.08 16.64 -5.13
N GLU A 81 14.02 17.31 -4.46
CA GLU A 81 14.87 16.65 -3.47
C GLU A 81 14.07 16.16 -2.25
N GLN A 82 13.06 16.94 -1.83
CA GLN A 82 12.10 16.48 -0.83
C GLN A 82 11.35 15.23 -1.27
N LEU A 83 10.87 15.17 -2.53
CA LEU A 83 10.25 13.96 -3.07
C LEU A 83 11.19 12.74 -3.04
N ARG A 84 12.49 12.94 -3.31
CA ARG A 84 13.51 11.85 -3.24
C ARG A 84 13.72 11.38 -1.82
N SER A 85 13.84 12.30 -0.88
CA SER A 85 13.98 11.99 0.55
C SER A 85 12.80 11.16 1.06
N SER A 86 11.56 11.62 0.80
CA SER A 86 10.34 10.88 1.14
C SER A 86 10.30 9.50 0.48
N ARG A 87 10.75 9.38 -0.77
CA ARG A 87 10.82 8.10 -1.49
C ARG A 87 11.81 7.14 -0.87
N LEU A 88 12.98 7.61 -0.44
CA LEU A 88 13.99 6.81 0.24
C LEU A 88 13.50 6.32 1.60
N GLU A 89 12.88 7.20 2.38
CA GLU A 89 12.27 6.86 3.66
C GLU A 89 11.20 5.77 3.49
N VAL A 90 10.20 6.02 2.64
CA VAL A 90 9.10 5.06 2.38
C VAL A 90 9.65 3.72 1.89
N LYS A 91 10.70 3.74 1.06
CA LYS A 91 11.36 2.52 0.59
C LYS A 91 12.00 1.75 1.74
N ARG A 92 12.77 2.42 2.60
CA ARG A 92 13.42 1.81 3.77
C ARG A 92 12.37 1.16 4.67
N GLU A 93 11.35 1.90 5.05
CA GLU A 93 10.26 1.43 5.90
C GLU A 93 9.50 0.25 5.28
N LEU A 94 9.25 0.30 3.96
CA LEU A 94 8.58 -0.78 3.26
C LEU A 94 9.44 -2.05 3.19
N ASP A 95 10.75 -1.91 2.98
CA ASP A 95 11.67 -3.05 2.93
C ASP A 95 11.83 -3.72 4.31
N GLU A 96 11.81 -2.95 5.40
CA GLU A 96 11.74 -3.48 6.76
C GLU A 96 10.41 -4.18 7.05
N ALA A 97 9.27 -3.53 6.80
CA ALA A 97 7.95 -4.09 7.08
C ALA A 97 7.65 -5.36 6.25
N ARG A 98 8.31 -5.55 5.10
CA ARG A 98 8.20 -6.78 4.29
C ARG A 98 8.78 -8.02 4.96
N LYS A 99 9.64 -7.86 5.97
CA LYS A 99 10.22 -8.96 6.73
C LYS A 99 9.22 -9.56 7.72
N ALA A 100 8.17 -8.82 8.09
CA ALA A 100 7.13 -9.30 9.00
C ALA A 100 6.36 -10.48 8.39
N ALA A 101 6.36 -11.60 9.11
CA ALA A 101 5.58 -12.77 8.74
C ALA A 101 4.10 -12.60 9.15
N PRO A 102 3.14 -13.03 8.32
CA PRO A 102 1.73 -13.02 8.69
C PRO A 102 1.44 -14.05 9.78
N VAL A 103 0.55 -13.71 10.70
CA VAL A 103 -0.13 -14.65 11.59
C VAL A 103 -1.54 -14.92 11.05
N PHE A 104 -2.11 -16.08 11.37
CA PHE A 104 -3.35 -16.54 10.75
C PHE A 104 -4.42 -16.85 11.79
N SER A 105 -5.67 -16.51 11.45
CA SER A 105 -6.86 -17.00 12.15
C SER A 105 -8.01 -17.16 11.15
N GLY A 106 -8.56 -18.38 11.04
CA GLY A 106 -9.55 -18.71 10.03
C GLY A 106 -9.11 -18.34 8.61
N GLN A 107 -9.86 -17.44 7.96
CA GLN A 107 -9.56 -16.94 6.60
C GLN A 107 -8.77 -15.62 6.57
N VAL A 108 -8.28 -15.15 7.73
CA VAL A 108 -7.57 -13.88 7.85
C VAL A 108 -6.08 -14.11 8.06
N ALA A 109 -5.27 -13.40 7.27
CA ALA A 109 -3.84 -13.29 7.44
C ALA A 109 -3.50 -11.88 7.91
N LEU A 110 -2.97 -11.72 9.12
CA LEU A 110 -2.62 -10.46 9.72
C LEU A 110 -1.11 -10.22 9.66
N VAL A 111 -0.70 -9.12 9.04
CA VAL A 111 0.70 -8.65 9.00
C VAL A 111 0.80 -7.41 9.87
N ARG A 112 1.61 -7.47 10.92
CA ARG A 112 1.82 -6.35 11.84
C ARG A 112 3.12 -5.63 11.51
N MET A 113 3.12 -4.31 11.61
CA MET A 113 4.30 -3.47 11.47
C MET A 113 4.21 -2.24 12.37
N HIS A 114 5.37 -1.64 12.64
CA HIS A 114 5.47 -0.35 13.30
C HIS A 114 6.32 0.55 12.41
N SER A 115 5.69 1.53 11.77
CA SER A 115 6.37 2.46 10.88
C SER A 115 5.68 3.82 10.92
N PRO A 116 6.43 4.94 10.95
CA PRO A 116 5.85 6.27 10.84
C PRO A 116 5.29 6.55 9.43
N CYS A 117 5.53 5.69 8.45
CA CYS A 117 5.04 5.85 7.08
C CYS A 117 3.68 5.15 6.83
N GLN A 118 2.88 5.68 5.91
CA GLN A 118 1.62 5.08 5.46
C GLN A 118 1.84 3.91 4.46
N ILE A 119 2.55 2.86 4.91
CA ILE A 119 2.96 1.72 4.10
C ILE A 119 2.04 0.49 4.20
N HIS A 120 1.17 0.42 5.20
CA HIS A 120 0.23 -0.71 5.38
C HIS A 120 -0.59 -1.05 4.13
N PRO A 121 -1.05 -0.10 3.27
CA PRO A 121 -1.77 -0.49 2.04
C PRO A 121 -0.87 -1.19 1.02
N LEU A 122 0.41 -0.83 0.97
CA LEU A 122 1.40 -1.46 0.08
C LEU A 122 1.75 -2.87 0.56
N ILE A 123 1.87 -3.06 1.87
CA ILE A 123 2.10 -4.37 2.48
C ILE A 123 0.91 -5.31 2.24
N ALA A 124 -0.32 -4.86 2.49
CA ALA A 124 -1.53 -5.66 2.22
C ALA A 124 -1.60 -6.07 0.74
N GLN A 125 -1.31 -5.13 -0.18
CA GLN A 125 -1.31 -5.41 -1.61
C GLN A 125 -0.24 -6.43 -2.02
N SER A 126 0.95 -6.37 -1.43
CA SER A 126 2.05 -7.32 -1.69
C SER A 126 1.72 -8.73 -1.17
N TRP A 127 1.05 -8.84 -0.03
CA TRP A 127 0.68 -10.13 0.54
C TRP A 127 -0.55 -10.74 -0.12
N ARG A 128 -1.52 -9.93 -0.58
CA ARG A 128 -2.70 -10.40 -1.31
C ARG A 128 -2.36 -11.27 -2.52
N THR A 129 -1.26 -10.97 -3.23
CA THR A 129 -0.80 -11.79 -4.37
C THR A 129 -0.16 -13.10 -3.93
N ARG A 130 0.47 -13.13 -2.75
CA ARG A 130 1.13 -14.31 -2.17
C ARG A 130 0.14 -15.23 -1.45
N LEU A 131 -0.92 -14.66 -0.91
CA LEU A 131 -1.97 -15.33 -0.13
C LEU A 131 -3.33 -15.18 -0.82
N PRO A 132 -3.52 -15.69 -2.05
CA PRO A 132 -4.70 -15.39 -2.86
C PRO A 132 -6.01 -15.94 -2.29
N LYS A 133 -5.95 -16.86 -1.32
CA LYS A 133 -7.11 -17.48 -0.66
C LYS A 133 -7.51 -16.78 0.64
N TYR A 134 -6.71 -15.83 1.12
CA TYR A 134 -6.89 -15.19 2.43
C TYR A 134 -7.32 -13.73 2.28
N ILE A 135 -8.06 -13.25 3.28
CA ILE A 135 -8.21 -11.82 3.53
C ILE A 135 -6.95 -11.36 4.26
N VAL A 136 -6.15 -10.55 3.59
CA VAL A 136 -4.92 -10.01 4.14
C VAL A 136 -5.22 -8.69 4.82
N ILE A 137 -4.93 -8.58 6.12
CA ILE A 137 -4.95 -7.33 6.88
C ILE A 137 -3.51 -6.94 7.20
N ALA A 138 -3.10 -5.73 6.82
CA ALA A 138 -1.83 -5.15 7.22
C ALA A 138 -2.09 -4.03 8.22
N ALA A 139 -1.57 -4.14 9.43
CA ALA A 139 -1.79 -3.20 10.54
C ALA A 139 -0.50 -2.46 10.87
N ASN A 140 -0.56 -1.14 10.89
CA ASN A 140 0.55 -0.26 11.25
C ASN A 140 0.23 0.57 12.51
N THR A 141 1.02 0.34 13.56
CA THR A 141 0.89 1.00 14.86
C THR A 141 1.72 2.29 14.99
N GLY A 142 2.63 2.55 14.03
CA GLY A 142 3.55 3.70 14.10
C GLY A 142 3.08 4.93 13.33
N TYR A 143 2.03 4.83 12.50
CA TYR A 143 1.66 5.92 11.58
C TYR A 143 0.99 7.10 12.27
N LEU A 144 0.11 6.84 13.23
CA LEU A 144 -0.52 7.87 14.06
C LEU A 144 -0.44 7.43 15.53
N PRO A 145 -0.18 8.36 16.45
CA PRO A 145 -0.10 8.04 17.87
C PRO A 145 -1.43 7.46 18.36
N ASN A 146 -1.34 6.47 19.26
CA ASN A 146 -2.48 5.81 19.91
C ASN A 146 -3.50 5.19 18.92
N ARG A 147 -3.09 4.90 17.69
CA ARG A 147 -3.96 4.40 16.63
C ARG A 147 -3.32 3.28 15.83
N VAL A 148 -4.12 2.30 15.46
CA VAL A 148 -3.76 1.27 14.49
C VAL A 148 -4.40 1.62 13.15
N ASN A 149 -3.54 1.89 12.16
CA ASN A 149 -3.96 2.17 10.80
C ASN A 149 -3.77 0.92 9.97
N PHE A 150 -4.82 0.44 9.32
CA PHE A 150 -4.78 -0.84 8.63
C PHE A 150 -5.44 -0.81 7.26
N SER A 151 -4.97 -1.71 6.39
CA SER A 151 -5.59 -1.99 5.09
C SER A 151 -5.86 -3.47 4.98
N ALA A 152 -7.07 -3.78 4.52
CA ALA A 152 -7.50 -5.12 4.19
C ALA A 152 -7.61 -5.29 2.67
N ARG A 153 -7.14 -6.42 2.16
CA ARG A 153 -7.11 -6.76 0.73
C ARG A 153 -7.43 -8.25 0.55
N SER A 154 -8.21 -8.60 -0.46
CA SER A 154 -8.49 -10.00 -0.84
C SER A 154 -8.54 -10.12 -2.36
N ASN A 155 -8.42 -11.35 -2.87
CA ASN A 155 -8.80 -11.74 -4.24
C ASN A 155 -10.05 -12.65 -4.25
N SER A 156 -10.46 -13.17 -3.09
CA SER A 156 -11.44 -14.25 -2.96
C SER A 156 -12.70 -13.86 -2.21
N ALA A 157 -12.74 -12.67 -1.60
CA ALA A 157 -13.85 -12.22 -0.76
C ALA A 157 -14.09 -10.72 -0.90
N ASN A 158 -15.33 -10.30 -0.67
CA ASN A 158 -15.70 -8.89 -0.50
C ASN A 158 -15.21 -8.40 0.87
N VAL A 159 -14.09 -7.68 0.87
CA VAL A 159 -13.43 -7.19 2.08
C VAL A 159 -14.24 -6.10 2.77
N LEU A 160 -15.01 -5.31 2.00
CA LEU A 160 -15.86 -4.27 2.55
C LEU A 160 -16.99 -4.87 3.39
N GLU A 161 -17.71 -5.83 2.83
CA GLU A 161 -18.77 -6.56 3.52
C GLU A 161 -18.21 -7.34 4.72
N PHE A 162 -17.07 -8.02 4.54
CA PHE A 162 -16.41 -8.76 5.61
C PHE A 162 -16.10 -7.88 6.83
N LEU A 163 -15.55 -6.68 6.60
CA LEU A 163 -15.25 -5.75 7.69
C LEU A 163 -16.53 -5.16 8.31
N ARG A 164 -17.52 -4.79 7.50
CA ARG A 164 -18.80 -4.25 8.00
C ARG A 164 -19.61 -5.25 8.81
N ALA A 165 -19.42 -6.55 8.57
CA ALA A 165 -20.05 -7.60 9.35
C ALA A 165 -19.47 -7.76 10.77
N GLN A 166 -18.34 -7.12 11.06
CA GLN A 166 -17.74 -7.18 12.40
C GLN A 166 -18.42 -6.17 13.33
N THR A 167 -19.12 -6.68 14.35
CA THR A 167 -19.68 -5.86 15.41
C THR A 167 -18.64 -5.67 16.50
N ILE A 168 -18.13 -4.44 16.61
CA ILE A 168 -17.33 -3.96 17.74
C ILE A 168 -18.06 -2.80 18.42
N SER A 169 -17.73 -2.50 19.68
CA SER A 169 -18.27 -1.38 20.46
C SER A 169 -18.27 -0.07 19.66
N GLU A 170 -19.31 0.76 19.78
CA GLU A 170 -19.32 2.10 19.17
C GLU A 170 -18.24 2.99 19.79
N GLY A 171 -17.64 3.88 19.00
CA GLY A 171 -16.60 4.78 19.50
C GLY A 171 -15.78 5.47 18.41
N GLU A 172 -14.68 6.12 18.81
CA GLU A 172 -13.78 6.83 17.91
C GLU A 172 -13.10 5.90 16.90
N GLY A 173 -12.80 6.41 15.71
CA GLY A 173 -12.20 5.64 14.62
C GLY A 173 -13.23 5.04 13.66
N ASN A 174 -12.74 4.62 12.50
CA ASN A 174 -13.57 4.08 11.45
C ASN A 174 -12.89 2.89 10.77
N PHE A 175 -13.71 2.03 10.20
CA PHE A 175 -13.28 0.95 9.34
C PHE A 175 -14.43 0.51 8.44
N GLY A 176 -14.16 -0.33 7.44
CA GLY A 176 -15.21 -0.73 6.50
C GLY A 176 -15.57 0.37 5.51
N ASN A 177 -14.57 1.15 5.10
CA ASN A 177 -14.65 2.13 4.01
C ASN A 177 -13.75 1.69 2.85
N GLY A 178 -14.25 1.76 1.62
CA GLY A 178 -13.50 1.37 0.43
C GLY A 178 -14.38 0.63 -0.58
N HIS A 179 -13.78 -0.37 -1.25
CA HIS A 179 -14.44 -1.22 -2.22
C HIS A 179 -14.20 -2.71 -1.92
N ASP A 180 -14.86 -3.57 -2.67
CA ASP A 180 -14.85 -5.03 -2.52
C ASP A 180 -13.45 -5.66 -2.37
N GLN A 181 -12.44 -5.21 -3.13
CA GLN A 181 -11.08 -5.76 -3.10
C GLN A 181 -10.12 -5.01 -2.16
N ALA A 182 -10.54 -3.86 -1.61
CA ALA A 182 -9.73 -3.03 -0.74
C ALA A 182 -10.57 -2.18 0.19
N SER A 183 -10.42 -2.44 1.48
CA SER A 183 -11.00 -1.63 2.55
C SER A 183 -9.93 -1.42 3.63
N GLY A 184 -10.26 -0.72 4.69
CA GLY A 184 -9.32 -0.43 5.77
C GLY A 184 -9.95 0.43 6.83
N GLY A 185 -9.10 0.95 7.71
CA GLY A 185 -9.55 1.79 8.81
C GLY A 185 -8.42 2.36 9.63
N SER A 186 -8.82 3.19 10.58
CA SER A 186 -7.97 3.72 11.64
C SER A 186 -8.75 3.65 12.93
N LEU A 187 -8.29 2.82 13.87
CA LEU A 187 -8.96 2.57 15.15
C LEU A 187 -8.02 2.91 16.31
N PRO A 188 -8.54 3.42 17.43
CA PRO A 188 -7.87 3.37 18.73
C PRO A 188 -7.42 1.94 19.08
N VAL A 189 -6.37 1.81 19.90
CA VAL A 189 -5.71 0.51 20.22
C VAL A 189 -6.67 -0.48 20.87
N ASP A 190 -7.47 -0.04 21.82
CA ASP A 190 -8.51 -0.82 22.50
C ASP A 190 -9.55 -1.38 21.52
N ARG A 191 -10.08 -0.54 20.62
CA ARG A 191 -11.05 -0.98 19.60
C ARG A 191 -10.42 -1.87 18.53
N TRP A 192 -9.14 -1.65 18.23
CA TRP A 192 -8.39 -2.56 17.37
C TRP A 192 -8.24 -3.95 18.01
N ASN A 193 -7.96 -4.03 19.31
CA ASN A 193 -7.88 -5.29 20.03
C ASN A 193 -9.24 -6.01 20.10
N GLU A 194 -10.34 -5.27 20.26
CA GLU A 194 -11.69 -5.85 20.14
C GLU A 194 -11.93 -6.46 18.76
N LEU A 195 -11.55 -5.75 17.69
CA LEU A 195 -11.63 -6.28 16.32
C LEU A 195 -10.78 -7.55 16.16
N LEU A 196 -9.55 -7.56 16.68
CA LEU A 196 -8.68 -8.75 16.62
C LEU A 196 -9.28 -9.96 17.33
N ALA A 197 -9.88 -9.75 18.51
CA ALA A 197 -10.57 -10.80 19.24
C ALA A 197 -11.76 -11.38 18.45
N LYS A 198 -12.56 -10.52 17.81
CA LYS A 198 -13.67 -10.94 16.92
C LYS A 198 -13.17 -11.74 15.71
N LEU A 199 -12.00 -11.39 15.20
CA LEU A 199 -11.33 -12.10 14.12
C LEU A 199 -10.61 -13.38 14.57
N GLY A 200 -10.67 -13.73 15.86
CA GLY A 200 -10.11 -14.95 16.41
C GLY A 200 -8.60 -14.91 16.67
N PHE A 201 -8.02 -13.73 16.87
CA PHE A 201 -6.64 -13.58 17.32
C PHE A 201 -6.59 -13.43 18.85
N SER A 202 -5.66 -14.12 19.51
CA SER A 202 -5.49 -14.11 20.97
C SER A 202 -4.45 -13.10 21.48
N GLU A 203 -3.62 -12.55 20.58
CA GLU A 203 -2.58 -11.57 20.93
C GLU A 203 -3.12 -10.14 20.76
N GLU A 204 -3.08 -9.38 21.85
CA GLU A 204 -3.33 -7.94 21.86
C GLU A 204 -2.14 -7.18 21.27
N VAL A 205 -2.43 -6.05 20.62
CA VAL A 205 -1.43 -5.03 20.33
C VAL A 205 -1.32 -4.16 21.58
N LEU A 206 -0.13 -4.16 22.20
CA LEU A 206 0.26 -3.22 23.26
C LEU A 206 0.71 -1.88 22.66
#